data_AF-A0A2U1NBK7-F1
#
_entry.id   AF-A0A2U1NBK7-F1
#
_cell.length_a   1.000
_cell.length_b   1.000
_cell.length_c   1.000
_cell.angle_alpha   90.00
_cell.angle_beta   90.00
_cell.angle_gamma   90.00
#
_symmetry.space_group_name_H-M   'P 1'
#
loop_
_entity.id
_entity.type
_entity.pdbx_description
1 polymer ?
#
loop_
_entity_poly.entity_id
_entity_poly.type
_entity_poly.pdbx_seq_one_letter_code
_entity_poly.pdbx_strand_id
1 'polypeptide(L)'
;MLIDIAIKEVKGLISFFEEFRETGLSKAINDAKEIAVEMDVDPVFVQKRVIRRKRQFDENPIDNDVSLSAEESFKINYFLYIVDQAIGSLKTRFEQYTEYENIFGFLFSCAELKSYDDKSLKLSCSKLEVALKNGERSDIDANELFVELRLLNHFLPSENMSPVDVLTFLKQRDCFPNALIAYRVLLTIPVTVASAERSFSKLKLLKSYLRSSMSQERLNGLAMIAIENDLLVNVDYKELVKNFASKNARRIALFSQ
;
A
#
# COMPACT_ATOMS: atom_id res chain seq x y z
N MET A 1 -9.11 -5.87 7.45
CA MET A 1 -9.12 -4.42 7.19
C MET A 1 -9.79 -4.24 5.85
N LEU A 2 -10.89 -3.50 5.79
CA LEU A 2 -11.58 -3.24 4.52
C LEU A 2 -10.88 -2.08 3.81
N ILE A 3 -10.78 -2.14 2.48
CA ILE A 3 -9.95 -1.24 1.67
C ILE A 3 -10.53 0.18 1.64
N ASP A 4 -11.85 0.31 1.74
CA ASP A 4 -12.63 1.55 1.86
C ASP A 4 -12.21 2.37 3.09
N ILE A 5 -12.07 1.73 4.25
CA ILE A 5 -11.63 2.38 5.49
C ILE A 5 -10.20 2.88 5.29
N ALA A 6 -9.31 2.05 4.73
CA ALA A 6 -7.93 2.44 4.49
C ALA A 6 -7.83 3.64 3.54
N ILE A 7 -8.62 3.67 2.46
CA ILE A 7 -8.70 4.80 1.53
C ILE A 7 -9.13 6.08 2.26
N LYS A 8 -10.15 6.00 3.11
CA LYS A 8 -10.67 7.14 3.87
C LYS A 8 -9.63 7.69 4.84
N GLU A 9 -8.94 6.82 5.59
CA GLU A 9 -7.88 7.21 6.52
C GLU A 9 -6.70 7.87 5.78
N VAL A 10 -6.28 7.33 4.63
CA VAL A 10 -5.20 7.91 3.81
C VAL A 10 -5.61 9.28 3.27
N LYS A 11 -6.84 9.44 2.76
CA LYS A 11 -7.37 10.74 2.32
C LYS A 11 -7.36 11.75 3.47
N GLY A 12 -7.80 11.33 4.66
CA GLY A 12 -7.76 12.17 5.87
C GLY A 12 -6.35 12.59 6.26
N LEU A 13 -5.37 11.68 6.18
CA LEU A 13 -3.97 11.98 6.45
C LEU A 13 -3.37 12.99 5.45
N ILE A 14 -3.70 12.85 4.16
CA ILE A 14 -3.26 13.80 3.13
C ILE A 14 -3.85 15.19 3.42
N SER A 15 -5.15 15.28 3.70
CA SER A 15 -5.80 16.55 4.05
C SER A 15 -5.20 17.17 5.31
N PHE A 16 -4.84 16.37 6.31
CA PHE A 16 -4.11 16.84 7.49
C PHE A 16 -2.77 17.48 7.10
N PHE A 17 -1.97 16.84 6.25
CA PHE A 17 -0.69 17.41 5.82
C PHE A 17 -0.86 18.67 4.96
N GLU A 18 -1.90 18.76 4.15
CA GLU A 18 -2.23 19.97 3.39
C GLU A 18 -2.60 21.14 4.32
N GLU A 19 -3.38 20.89 5.38
CA GLU A 19 -3.66 21.91 6.40
C GLU A 19 -2.40 22.26 7.23
N PHE A 20 -1.59 21.24 7.56
CA PHE A 20 -0.35 21.40 8.30
C PHE A 20 0.68 22.20 7.51
N ARG A 21 0.69 22.09 6.18
CA ARG A 21 1.54 22.91 5.31
C ARG A 21 1.29 24.41 5.50
N GLU A 22 0.03 24.82 5.66
CA GLU A 22 -0.35 26.23 5.78
C GLU A 22 -0.27 26.74 7.24
N THR A 23 -0.75 25.94 8.20
CA THR A 23 -0.90 26.37 9.60
C THR A 23 0.08 25.73 10.58
N GLY A 24 0.76 24.66 10.17
CA GLY A 24 1.59 23.85 11.07
C GLY A 24 2.82 24.58 11.57
N LEU A 25 3.46 25.40 10.71
CA LEU A 25 4.65 26.15 11.11
C LEU A 25 4.33 27.22 12.16
N SER A 26 3.23 27.95 12.02
CA SER A 26 2.87 28.99 13.00
C SER A 26 2.49 28.39 14.35
N LYS A 27 1.73 27.28 14.35
CA LYS A 27 1.43 26.50 15.55
C LYS A 27 2.72 26.02 16.24
N ALA A 28 3.60 25.36 15.49
CA ALA A 28 4.86 24.84 16.03
C ALA A 28 5.79 25.94 16.58
N ILE A 29 5.83 27.12 15.94
CA ILE A 29 6.59 28.26 16.45
C ILE A 29 5.99 28.79 17.75
N ASN A 30 4.66 28.86 17.88
CA ASN A 30 4.02 29.29 19.11
C ASN A 30 4.28 28.31 20.26
N ASP A 31 4.12 27.01 20.02
CA ASP A 31 4.40 25.97 21.01
C ASP A 31 5.87 26.02 21.45
N ALA A 32 6.81 26.20 20.51
CA ALA A 32 8.22 26.33 20.83
C ALA A 32 8.55 27.60 21.63
N LYS A 33 7.84 28.72 21.38
CA LYS A 33 7.98 29.96 22.16
C LYS A 33 7.48 29.78 23.59
N GLU A 34 6.35 29.09 23.77
CA GLU A 34 5.82 28.77 25.11
C GLU A 34 6.81 27.92 25.91
N ILE A 35 7.33 26.84 25.33
CA ILE A 35 8.33 25.98 25.97
C ILE A 35 9.61 26.75 26.30
N ALA A 36 10.09 27.62 25.40
CA ALA A 36 11.28 28.42 25.65
C ALA A 36 11.09 29.37 26.85
N VAL A 37 9.92 30.01 26.95
CA VAL A 37 9.56 30.86 28.10
C VAL A 37 9.48 30.05 29.39
N GLU A 38 8.90 28.85 29.36
CA GLU A 38 8.87 27.95 30.52
C GLU A 38 10.27 27.53 30.99
N MET A 39 11.24 27.46 30.08
CA MET A 39 12.62 27.08 30.35
C MET A 39 13.55 28.26 30.66
N ASP A 40 13.03 29.48 30.81
CA ASP A 40 13.81 30.73 30.95
C ASP A 40 14.85 30.93 29.82
N VAL A 41 14.50 30.50 28.59
CA VAL A 41 15.32 30.69 27.39
C VAL A 41 14.70 31.75 26.49
N ASP A 42 15.50 32.71 26.03
CA ASP A 42 15.04 33.73 25.09
C ASP A 42 14.57 33.11 23.76
N PRO A 43 13.30 33.29 23.35
CA PRO A 43 12.73 32.67 22.17
C PRO A 43 13.11 33.42 20.89
N VAL A 44 14.40 33.42 20.55
CA VAL A 44 14.95 34.12 19.39
C VAL A 44 15.38 33.13 18.32
N PHE A 45 14.93 33.36 17.08
CA PHE A 45 15.36 32.57 15.93
C PHE A 45 16.80 32.92 15.57
N VAL A 46 17.74 32.01 15.85
CA VAL A 46 19.18 32.26 15.69
C VAL A 46 19.55 32.44 14.22
N GLN A 47 20.18 33.58 13.89
CA GLN A 47 20.71 33.83 12.56
C GLN A 47 22.15 33.31 12.45
N LYS A 48 22.42 32.45 11.45
CA LYS A 48 23.77 31.97 11.19
C LYS A 48 24.60 33.09 10.54
N ARG A 49 25.82 33.30 11.03
CA ARG A 49 26.74 34.29 10.45
C ARG A 49 27.02 33.97 8.98
N VAL A 50 26.78 34.95 8.11
CA VAL A 50 27.15 34.87 6.69
C VAL A 50 28.66 35.01 6.55
N ILE A 51 29.33 33.96 6.07
CA ILE A 51 30.77 33.98 5.79
C ILE A 51 30.95 34.48 4.35
N ARG A 52 31.61 35.63 4.18
CA ARG A 52 31.92 36.20 2.86
C ARG A 52 33.37 35.91 2.50
N ARG A 53 33.60 35.43 1.27
CA ARG A 53 34.96 35.32 0.72
C ARG A 53 35.46 36.69 0.27
N LYS A 54 36.79 36.87 0.24
CA LYS A 54 37.42 38.05 -0.34
C LYS A 54 37.19 38.03 -1.86
N ARG A 55 36.63 39.11 -2.41
CA ARG A 55 36.36 39.25 -3.85
C ARG A 55 37.58 39.80 -4.57
N GLN A 56 37.73 39.46 -5.85
CA GLN A 56 38.71 40.10 -6.74
C GLN A 56 38.11 41.39 -7.33
N PHE A 57 38.97 42.32 -7.75
CA PHE A 57 38.55 43.66 -8.19
C PHE A 57 37.59 43.63 -9.40
N ASP A 58 37.78 42.65 -10.30
CA ASP A 58 36.98 42.50 -11.53
C ASP A 58 35.77 41.55 -11.37
N GLU A 59 35.52 41.01 -10.16
CA GLU A 59 34.32 40.20 -9.94
C GLU A 59 33.08 41.09 -9.88
N ASN A 60 32.13 40.85 -10.78
CA ASN A 60 30.80 41.46 -10.72
C ASN A 60 30.16 41.19 -9.35
N PRO A 61 29.44 42.16 -8.76
CA PRO A 61 28.66 41.88 -7.58
C PRO A 61 27.67 40.78 -7.93
N ILE A 62 27.78 39.63 -7.25
CA ILE A 62 26.71 38.63 -7.20
C ILE A 62 25.49 39.42 -6.73
N ASP A 63 24.47 39.53 -7.60
CA ASP A 63 23.17 40.08 -7.24
C ASP A 63 22.82 39.49 -5.87
N ASN A 64 22.52 40.36 -4.91
CA ASN A 64 22.19 39.90 -3.58
C ASN A 64 21.02 38.93 -3.71
N ASP A 65 21.27 37.63 -3.61
CA ASP A 65 20.23 36.64 -3.35
C ASP A 65 19.38 37.23 -2.24
N VAL A 66 18.08 37.33 -2.50
CA VAL A 66 17.10 37.92 -1.58
C VAL A 66 17.42 37.38 -0.19
N SER A 67 17.82 38.27 0.71
CA SER A 67 18.26 37.89 2.04
C SER A 67 17.03 37.50 2.85
N LEU A 68 16.61 36.24 2.70
CA LEU A 68 15.49 35.67 3.44
C LEU A 68 15.78 35.79 4.94
N SER A 69 14.77 36.13 5.73
CA SER A 69 14.86 36.02 7.19
C SER A 69 15.23 34.57 7.56
N ALA A 70 15.92 34.35 8.68
CA ALA A 70 16.23 32.99 9.12
C ALA A 70 14.95 32.14 9.27
N GLU A 71 13.85 32.74 9.69
CA GLU A 71 12.52 32.11 9.76
C GLU A 71 11.98 31.74 8.37
N GLU A 72 12.07 32.64 7.39
CA GLU A 72 11.64 32.39 6.01
C GLU A 72 12.50 31.32 5.34
N SER A 73 13.82 31.35 5.60
CA SER A 73 14.76 30.36 5.10
C SER A 73 14.46 28.96 5.66
N PHE A 74 14.07 28.87 6.94
CA PHE A 74 13.66 27.61 7.57
C PHE A 74 12.31 27.14 7.02
N LYS A 75 11.35 28.06 6.87
CA LYS A 75 10.05 27.77 6.27
C LYS A 75 10.21 27.15 4.88
N ILE A 76 10.97 27.79 4.00
CA ILE A 76 11.10 27.40 2.59
C ILE A 76 11.99 26.16 2.45
N ASN A 77 13.19 26.17 3.02
CA ASN A 77 14.20 25.14 2.72
C ASN A 77 14.05 23.87 3.56
N TYR A 78 13.34 23.92 4.68
CA TYR A 78 13.19 22.78 5.59
C TYR A 78 11.73 22.37 5.74
N PHE A 79 10.88 23.27 6.28
CA PHE A 79 9.52 22.91 6.64
C PHE A 79 8.67 22.52 5.42
N LEU A 80 8.56 23.42 4.44
CA LEU A 80 7.79 23.17 3.22
C LEU A 80 8.36 21.99 2.44
N TYR A 81 9.68 21.88 2.34
CA TYR A 81 10.32 20.75 1.67
C TYR A 81 9.92 19.40 2.27
N ILE A 82 9.95 19.26 3.60
CA ILE A 82 9.60 18.00 4.27
C ILE A 82 8.11 17.70 4.12
N VAL A 83 7.24 18.70 4.32
CA VAL A 83 5.79 18.52 4.22
C VAL A 83 5.38 18.18 2.79
N ASP A 84 5.91 18.89 1.80
CA ASP A 84 5.63 18.65 0.37
C ASP A 84 6.15 17.27 -0.05
N GLN A 85 7.33 16.86 0.44
CA GLN A 85 7.84 15.51 0.21
C GLN A 85 6.93 14.44 0.83
N ALA A 86 6.41 14.66 2.04
CA ALA A 86 5.48 13.74 2.68
C ALA A 86 4.16 13.63 1.90
N ILE A 87 3.58 14.76 1.50
CA ILE A 87 2.36 14.82 0.68
C ILE A 87 2.58 14.09 -0.65
N GLY A 88 3.66 14.43 -1.36
CA GLY A 88 4.01 13.80 -2.63
C GLY A 88 4.19 12.29 -2.50
N SER A 89 4.94 11.86 -1.48
CA SER A 89 5.19 10.43 -1.23
C SER A 89 3.90 9.67 -0.90
N LEU A 90 3.01 10.26 -0.08
CA LEU A 90 1.72 9.65 0.23
C LEU A 90 0.81 9.56 -1.00
N LYS A 91 0.71 10.63 -1.78
CA LYS A 91 -0.10 10.67 -3.02
C LYS A 91 0.39 9.63 -4.02
N THR A 92 1.69 9.60 -4.32
CA THR A 92 2.26 8.63 -5.27
C THR A 92 2.14 7.20 -4.75
N ARG A 93 2.37 6.95 -3.45
CA ARG A 93 2.30 5.59 -2.89
C ARG A 93 0.88 5.01 -2.91
N PHE A 94 -0.13 5.85 -2.71
CA PHE A 94 -1.52 5.40 -2.59
C PHE A 94 -2.38 5.75 -3.81
N GLU A 95 -1.77 6.19 -4.91
CA GLU A 95 -2.46 6.44 -6.19
C GLU A 95 -3.24 5.19 -6.65
N GLN A 96 -2.62 4.01 -6.53
CA GLN A 96 -3.26 2.74 -6.86
C GLN A 96 -4.56 2.48 -6.11
N TYR A 97 -4.70 2.98 -4.87
CA TYR A 97 -5.96 2.80 -4.13
C TYR A 97 -7.11 3.55 -4.77
N THR A 98 -6.85 4.70 -5.40
CA THR A 98 -7.87 5.44 -6.15
C THR A 98 -8.28 4.68 -7.41
N GLU A 99 -7.35 4.02 -8.09
CA GLU A 99 -7.65 3.13 -9.22
C GLU A 99 -8.49 1.94 -8.76
N TYR A 100 -8.14 1.31 -7.64
CA TYR A 100 -8.93 0.22 -7.06
C TYR A 100 -10.32 0.66 -6.62
N GLU A 101 -10.46 1.84 -6.01
CA GLU A 101 -11.75 2.44 -5.68
C GLU A 101 -12.59 2.66 -6.94
N ASN A 102 -11.98 3.10 -8.04
CA ASN A 102 -12.68 3.30 -9.31
C ASN A 102 -13.14 1.99 -9.97
N ILE A 103 -12.41 0.88 -9.75
CA ILE A 103 -12.72 -0.42 -10.35
C ILE A 103 -13.68 -1.24 -9.48
N PHE A 104 -13.44 -1.29 -8.17
CA PHE A 104 -14.17 -2.16 -7.23
C PHE A 104 -15.08 -1.40 -6.25
N GLY A 105 -15.06 -0.07 -6.24
CA GLY A 105 -15.75 0.73 -5.22
C GLY A 105 -17.23 0.39 -5.09
N PHE A 106 -17.93 0.14 -6.20
CA PHE A 106 -19.34 -0.23 -6.20
C PHE A 106 -19.65 -1.58 -5.49
N LEU A 107 -18.63 -2.37 -5.14
CA LEU A 107 -18.74 -3.64 -4.41
C LEU A 107 -18.31 -3.53 -2.94
N PHE A 108 -17.89 -2.36 -2.46
CA PHE A 108 -17.43 -2.21 -1.07
C PHE A 108 -18.59 -2.27 -0.06
N SER A 109 -19.75 -1.76 -0.44
CA SER A 109 -20.95 -1.78 0.40
C SER A 109 -22.21 -2.11 -0.40
N CYS A 110 -23.11 -2.88 0.21
CA CYS A 110 -24.43 -3.12 -0.38
C CYS A 110 -25.25 -1.82 -0.51
N ALA A 111 -25.04 -0.83 0.37
CA ALA A 111 -25.68 0.47 0.26
C ALA A 111 -25.22 1.21 -0.99
N GLU A 112 -23.93 1.16 -1.30
CA GLU A 112 -23.37 1.74 -2.52
C GLU A 112 -23.92 1.01 -3.75
N LEU A 113 -23.90 -0.32 -3.76
CA LEU A 113 -24.46 -1.12 -4.87
C LEU A 113 -25.94 -0.83 -5.15
N LYS A 114 -26.74 -0.58 -4.10
CA LYS A 114 -28.17 -0.21 -4.22
C LYS A 114 -28.39 1.22 -4.73
N SER A 115 -27.44 2.12 -4.49
CA SER A 115 -27.54 3.53 -4.90
C SER A 115 -27.21 3.79 -6.36
N TYR A 116 -26.61 2.82 -7.06
CA TYR A 116 -26.21 2.99 -8.46
C TYR A 116 -27.39 2.90 -9.42
N ASP A 117 -27.44 3.82 -10.38
CA ASP A 117 -28.31 3.72 -11.54
C ASP A 117 -27.93 2.53 -12.44
N ASP A 118 -28.91 1.93 -13.13
CA ASP A 118 -28.66 0.82 -14.06
C ASP A 118 -27.57 1.13 -15.11
N LYS A 119 -27.52 2.39 -15.59
CA LYS A 119 -26.51 2.82 -16.57
C LYS A 119 -25.10 2.89 -15.96
N SER A 120 -24.97 3.43 -14.75
CA SER A 120 -23.68 3.56 -14.09
C SER A 120 -23.16 2.21 -13.59
N LEU A 121 -24.05 1.33 -13.13
CA LEU A 121 -23.71 -0.02 -12.73
C LEU A 121 -23.19 -0.83 -13.92
N LYS A 122 -23.86 -0.75 -15.08
CA LYS A 122 -23.41 -1.44 -16.29
C LYS A 122 -22.02 -0.96 -16.74
N LEU A 123 -21.78 0.36 -16.70
CA LEU A 123 -20.48 0.94 -17.04
C LEU A 123 -19.38 0.48 -16.06
N SER A 124 -19.71 0.34 -14.78
CA SER A 124 -18.79 -0.17 -13.76
C SER A 124 -18.47 -1.65 -13.96
N CYS A 125 -19.46 -2.47 -14.35
CA CYS A 125 -19.25 -3.87 -14.72
C CYS A 125 -18.32 -4.00 -15.94
N SER A 126 -18.50 -3.16 -16.97
CA SER A 126 -17.60 -3.14 -18.13
C SER A 126 -16.18 -2.71 -17.77
N LYS A 127 -16.01 -1.74 -16.85
CA LYS A 127 -14.68 -1.38 -16.32
C LYS A 127 -14.01 -2.55 -15.62
N LEU A 128 -14.77 -3.29 -14.80
CA LEU A 128 -14.26 -4.45 -14.07
C LEU A 128 -13.84 -5.58 -15.02
N GLU A 129 -14.65 -5.87 -16.05
CA GLU A 129 -14.29 -6.85 -17.08
C GLU A 129 -12.98 -6.49 -17.78
N VAL A 130 -12.80 -5.22 -18.16
CA VAL A 130 -11.56 -4.74 -18.78
C VAL A 130 -10.37 -4.87 -17.83
N ALA A 131 -10.55 -4.55 -16.54
CA ALA A 131 -9.50 -4.67 -15.52
C ALA A 131 -9.09 -6.13 -15.26
N LEU A 132 -10.01 -7.08 -15.43
CA LEU A 132 -9.79 -8.52 -15.24
C LEU A 132 -9.59 -9.27 -16.56
N LYS A 133 -9.26 -8.56 -17.64
CA LYS A 133 -8.98 -9.15 -18.94
C LYS A 133 -7.49 -9.43 -19.09
N ASN A 134 -7.15 -10.65 -19.48
CA ASN A 134 -5.80 -11.04 -19.85
C ASN A 134 -5.80 -11.60 -21.28
N GLY A 135 -5.31 -10.80 -22.23
CA GLY A 135 -5.35 -11.13 -23.66
C GLY A 135 -6.80 -11.18 -24.16
N GLU A 136 -7.22 -12.33 -24.68
CA GLU A 136 -8.58 -12.54 -25.20
C GLU A 136 -9.56 -13.09 -24.15
N ARG A 137 -9.08 -13.46 -22.96
CA ARG A 137 -9.91 -14.05 -21.89
C ARG A 137 -10.17 -13.04 -20.79
N SER A 138 -11.43 -12.92 -20.37
CA SER A 138 -11.85 -12.21 -19.16
C SER A 138 -12.26 -13.23 -18.10
N ASP A 139 -11.95 -12.93 -16.84
CA ASP A 139 -12.42 -13.76 -15.72
C ASP A 139 -13.93 -13.57 -15.43
N ILE A 140 -14.54 -12.51 -15.98
CA ILE A 140 -15.92 -12.09 -15.72
C ILE A 140 -16.57 -11.57 -17.01
N ASP A 141 -17.86 -11.86 -17.25
CA ASP A 141 -18.68 -11.20 -18.27
C ASP A 141 -19.46 -10.02 -17.67
N ALA A 142 -19.30 -8.82 -18.26
CA ALA A 142 -19.92 -7.60 -17.72
C ALA A 142 -21.46 -7.60 -17.77
N ASN A 143 -22.07 -8.19 -18.78
CA ASN A 143 -23.53 -8.22 -18.89
C ASN A 143 -24.13 -9.23 -17.91
N GLU A 144 -23.51 -10.41 -17.78
CA GLU A 144 -23.91 -11.40 -16.78
C GLU A 144 -23.74 -10.87 -15.36
N LEU A 145 -22.58 -10.27 -15.06
CA LEU A 145 -22.33 -9.64 -13.76
C LEU A 145 -23.40 -8.57 -13.44
N PHE A 146 -23.75 -7.72 -14.40
CA PHE A 146 -24.78 -6.69 -14.21
C PHE A 146 -26.13 -7.31 -13.82
N VAL A 147 -26.56 -8.36 -14.51
CA VAL A 147 -27.82 -9.06 -14.21
C VAL A 147 -27.75 -9.74 -12.84
N GLU A 148 -26.63 -10.41 -12.55
CA GLU A 148 -26.39 -11.07 -11.26
C GLU A 148 -26.44 -10.08 -10.10
N LEU A 149 -25.79 -8.93 -10.20
CA LEU A 149 -25.77 -7.91 -9.15
C LEU A 149 -27.15 -7.27 -8.94
N ARG A 150 -27.90 -7.03 -10.01
CA ARG A 150 -29.28 -6.54 -9.92
C ARG A 150 -30.19 -7.54 -9.21
N LEU A 151 -30.01 -8.82 -9.49
CA LEU A 151 -30.74 -9.89 -8.84
C LEU A 151 -30.31 -10.02 -7.37
N LEU A 152 -29.00 -9.97 -7.09
CA LEU A 152 -28.43 -10.00 -5.75
C LEU A 152 -29.01 -8.90 -4.86
N ASN A 153 -29.19 -7.68 -5.38
CA ASN A 153 -29.82 -6.56 -4.67
C ASN A 153 -31.22 -6.88 -4.13
N HIS A 154 -31.98 -7.78 -4.79
CA HIS A 154 -33.29 -8.23 -4.30
C HIS A 154 -33.21 -9.35 -3.25
N PHE A 155 -32.14 -10.15 -3.28
CA PHE A 155 -31.99 -11.31 -2.40
C PHE A 155 -31.21 -11.02 -1.12
N LEU A 156 -30.52 -9.89 -1.03
CA LEU A 156 -29.74 -9.50 0.14
C LEU A 156 -30.65 -9.16 1.33
N PRO A 157 -30.55 -9.88 2.47
CA PRO A 157 -31.45 -9.70 3.61
C PRO A 157 -31.20 -8.42 4.43
N SER A 158 -30.04 -7.76 4.29
CA SER A 158 -29.71 -6.54 5.05
C SER A 158 -28.83 -5.58 4.25
N GLU A 159 -28.97 -4.28 4.51
CA GLU A 159 -28.26 -3.20 3.79
C GLU A 159 -26.81 -2.99 4.23
N ASN A 160 -26.42 -3.46 5.41
CA ASN A 160 -25.11 -3.19 6.02
C ASN A 160 -24.21 -4.44 6.06
N MET A 161 -24.26 -5.30 5.04
CA MET A 161 -23.35 -6.45 4.98
C MET A 161 -21.95 -6.03 4.56
N SER A 162 -20.94 -6.64 5.19
CA SER A 162 -19.57 -6.52 4.69
C SER A 162 -19.39 -7.35 3.41
N PRO A 163 -18.40 -7.04 2.55
CA PRO A 163 -18.08 -7.85 1.38
C PRO A 163 -17.80 -9.33 1.71
N VAL A 164 -17.30 -9.62 2.93
CA VAL A 164 -17.09 -10.99 3.41
C VAL A 164 -18.43 -11.70 3.63
N ASP A 165 -19.39 -11.03 4.27
CA ASP A 165 -20.73 -11.58 4.50
C ASP A 165 -21.44 -11.84 3.17
N VAL A 166 -21.33 -10.90 2.22
CA VAL A 166 -21.86 -11.09 0.86
C VAL A 166 -21.22 -12.31 0.20
N LEU A 167 -19.90 -12.47 0.29
CA LEU A 167 -19.24 -13.65 -0.26
C LEU A 167 -19.74 -14.95 0.39
N THR A 168 -19.97 -14.96 1.71
CA THR A 168 -20.52 -16.15 2.39
C THR A 168 -21.95 -16.46 1.93
N PHE A 169 -22.77 -15.44 1.70
CA PHE A 169 -24.12 -15.59 1.15
C PHE A 169 -24.09 -16.15 -0.29
N LEU A 170 -23.20 -15.62 -1.13
CA LEU A 170 -23.01 -16.10 -2.50
C LEU A 170 -22.53 -17.55 -2.53
N LYS A 171 -21.64 -17.97 -1.61
CA LYS A 171 -21.21 -19.37 -1.52
C LYS A 171 -22.31 -20.37 -1.16
N GLN A 172 -23.38 -19.92 -0.50
CA GLN A 172 -24.52 -20.78 -0.19
C GLN A 172 -25.45 -20.98 -1.40
N ARG A 173 -25.27 -20.20 -2.47
CA ARG A 173 -26.12 -20.21 -3.66
C ARG A 173 -25.29 -20.24 -4.93
N ASP A 174 -25.34 -21.35 -5.66
CA ASP A 174 -24.58 -21.55 -6.91
C ASP A 174 -25.14 -20.77 -8.13
N CYS A 175 -25.86 -19.68 -7.92
CA CYS A 175 -26.55 -18.93 -8.98
C CYS A 175 -25.90 -17.59 -9.37
N PHE A 176 -24.74 -17.27 -8.79
CA PHE A 176 -24.04 -15.98 -9.00
C PHE A 176 -22.53 -16.17 -9.29
N PRO A 177 -22.15 -16.86 -10.38
CA PRO A 177 -20.76 -17.19 -10.65
C PRO A 177 -19.89 -15.94 -10.86
N ASN A 178 -20.35 -14.93 -11.61
CA ASN A 178 -19.56 -13.74 -11.90
C ASN A 178 -19.41 -12.86 -10.66
N ALA A 179 -20.47 -12.66 -9.88
CA ALA A 179 -20.41 -11.93 -8.62
C ALA A 179 -19.50 -12.65 -7.61
N LEU A 180 -19.56 -13.98 -7.54
CA LEU A 180 -18.67 -14.76 -6.68
C LEU A 180 -17.19 -14.53 -7.04
N ILE A 181 -16.84 -14.52 -8.33
CA ILE A 181 -15.48 -14.22 -8.78
C ILE A 181 -15.10 -12.79 -8.42
N ALA A 182 -15.96 -11.80 -8.69
CA ALA A 182 -15.71 -10.39 -8.36
C ALA A 182 -15.42 -10.18 -6.86
N TYR A 183 -16.26 -10.71 -5.97
CA TYR A 183 -16.06 -10.61 -4.52
C TYR A 183 -14.84 -11.39 -4.03
N ARG A 184 -14.51 -12.53 -4.65
CA ARG A 184 -13.27 -13.27 -4.31
C ARG A 184 -12.04 -12.45 -4.66
N VAL A 185 -11.99 -11.87 -5.86
CA VAL A 185 -10.86 -11.03 -6.29
C VAL A 185 -10.74 -9.81 -5.39
N LEU A 186 -11.85 -9.12 -5.11
CA LEU A 186 -11.89 -7.98 -4.20
C LEU A 186 -11.26 -8.32 -2.84
N LEU A 187 -11.63 -9.45 -2.24
CA LEU A 187 -11.18 -9.85 -0.91
C LEU A 187 -9.74 -10.40 -0.88
N THR A 188 -9.16 -10.74 -2.03
CA THR A 188 -7.75 -11.17 -2.11
C THR A 188 -6.78 -10.02 -2.36
N ILE A 189 -7.26 -8.82 -2.68
CA ILE A 189 -6.40 -7.64 -2.86
C ILE A 189 -5.80 -7.27 -1.49
N PRO A 190 -4.46 -7.25 -1.34
CA PRO A 190 -3.82 -6.94 -0.08
C PRO A 190 -3.99 -5.45 0.26
N VAL A 191 -4.76 -5.15 1.31
CA VAL A 191 -4.90 -3.79 1.86
C VAL A 191 -3.62 -3.34 2.57
N THR A 192 -2.78 -4.26 3.02
CA THR A 192 -1.54 -3.92 3.75
C THR A 192 -0.36 -4.74 3.26
N VAL A 193 0.84 -4.16 3.38
CA VAL A 193 2.12 -4.77 3.06
C VAL A 193 2.59 -5.73 4.18
N ALA A 194 1.78 -5.95 5.23
CA ALA A 194 2.15 -6.75 6.40
C ALA A 194 2.60 -8.18 6.06
N SER A 195 2.03 -8.79 5.01
CA SER A 195 2.48 -10.10 4.51
C SER A 195 3.90 -10.03 3.93
N ALA A 196 4.22 -8.95 3.21
CA ALA A 196 5.57 -8.71 2.73
C ALA A 196 6.53 -8.37 3.89
N GLU A 197 6.10 -7.63 4.91
CA GLU A 197 6.93 -7.35 6.11
C GLU A 197 7.29 -8.63 6.87
N ARG A 198 6.34 -9.57 7.03
CA ARG A 198 6.62 -10.90 7.60
C ARG A 198 7.65 -11.65 6.75
N SER A 199 7.51 -11.59 5.43
CA SER A 199 8.46 -12.18 4.48
C SER A 199 9.84 -11.53 4.57
N PHE A 200 9.93 -10.20 4.68
CA PHE A 200 11.19 -9.47 4.85
C PHE A 200 11.85 -9.75 6.20
N SER A 201 11.07 -9.94 7.27
CA SER A 201 11.58 -10.35 8.57
C SER A 201 12.25 -11.73 8.49
N LYS A 202 11.64 -12.70 7.79
CA LYS A 202 12.28 -14.00 7.52
C LYS A 202 13.51 -13.87 6.62
N LEU A 203 13.44 -13.06 5.57
CA LEU A 203 14.58 -12.81 4.68
C LEU A 203 15.78 -12.21 5.43
N LYS A 204 15.56 -11.34 6.43
CA LYS A 204 16.62 -10.78 7.27
C LYS A 204 17.38 -11.87 8.06
N LEU A 205 16.69 -12.94 8.47
CA LEU A 205 17.31 -14.09 9.15
C LEU A 205 18.06 -15.00 8.16
N LEU A 206 17.52 -15.16 6.95
CA LEU A 206 18.10 -16.02 5.91
C LEU A 206 19.34 -15.40 5.26
N LYS A 207 19.27 -14.09 4.94
CA LYS A 207 20.32 -13.32 4.29
C LYS A 207 21.08 -12.49 5.32
N SER A 208 21.93 -13.16 6.08
CA SER A 208 22.87 -12.49 6.99
C SER A 208 24.14 -12.04 6.26
N TYR A 209 24.92 -11.15 6.89
CA TYR A 209 26.19 -10.65 6.35
C TYR A 209 27.13 -11.78 5.88
N LEU A 210 27.24 -12.84 6.70
CA LEU A 210 28.05 -14.04 6.43
C LEU A 210 27.47 -14.95 5.33
N ARG A 211 26.22 -14.75 4.91
CA ARG A 211 25.50 -15.56 3.90
C ARG A 211 25.11 -14.75 2.66
N SER A 212 25.78 -13.62 2.43
CA SER A 212 25.46 -12.67 1.36
C SER A 212 25.77 -13.18 -0.06
N SER A 213 26.58 -14.23 -0.22
CA SER A 213 27.02 -14.77 -1.52
C SER A 213 26.14 -15.88 -2.10
N MET A 214 24.93 -16.11 -1.58
CA MET A 214 24.03 -17.16 -2.09
C MET A 214 23.34 -16.76 -3.41
N SER A 215 23.04 -17.74 -4.27
CA SER A 215 22.27 -17.51 -5.49
C SER A 215 20.82 -17.13 -5.19
N GLN A 216 20.20 -16.37 -6.10
CA GLN A 216 18.78 -15.98 -6.05
C GLN A 216 17.86 -17.19 -5.91
N GLU A 217 18.09 -18.26 -6.68
CA GLU A 217 17.30 -19.50 -6.60
C GLU A 217 17.33 -20.11 -5.19
N ARG A 218 18.52 -20.19 -4.59
CA ARG A 218 18.66 -20.74 -3.24
C ARG A 218 18.00 -19.85 -2.20
N LEU A 219 18.15 -18.53 -2.32
CA LEU A 219 17.52 -17.57 -1.41
C LEU A 219 16.00 -17.69 -1.48
N ASN A 220 15.43 -17.72 -2.68
CA ASN A 220 13.98 -17.81 -2.89
C ASN A 220 13.43 -19.14 -2.36
N GLY A 221 14.13 -20.26 -2.60
CA GLY A 221 13.74 -21.55 -2.04
C GLY A 221 13.75 -21.57 -0.51
N LEU A 222 14.80 -21.02 0.13
CA LEU A 222 14.87 -20.92 1.58
C LEU A 222 13.82 -19.95 2.17
N ALA A 223 13.55 -18.84 1.47
CA ALA A 223 12.53 -17.89 1.85
C ALA A 223 11.14 -18.54 1.82
N MET A 224 10.83 -19.27 0.75
CA MET A 224 9.56 -20.00 0.62
C MET A 224 9.38 -21.01 1.75
N ILE A 225 10.41 -21.80 2.06
CA ILE A 225 10.42 -22.74 3.18
C ILE A 225 10.18 -22.04 4.53
N ALA A 226 10.83 -20.89 4.75
CA ALA A 226 10.72 -20.16 6.02
C ALA A 226 9.39 -19.40 6.20
N ILE A 227 8.76 -18.98 5.09
CA ILE A 227 7.46 -18.31 5.07
C ILE A 227 6.34 -19.35 5.25
N GLU A 228 6.38 -20.43 4.47
CA GLU A 228 5.38 -21.50 4.45
C GLU A 228 5.69 -22.65 5.42
N ASN A 229 6.37 -22.34 6.53
CA ASN A 229 6.81 -23.35 7.49
C ASN A 229 5.64 -24.17 8.07
N ASP A 230 4.46 -23.55 8.19
CA ASP A 230 3.26 -24.23 8.69
C ASP A 230 2.79 -25.34 7.72
N LEU A 231 2.98 -25.16 6.41
CA LEU A 231 2.67 -26.19 5.42
C LEU A 231 3.69 -27.33 5.46
N LEU A 232 4.95 -27.04 5.76
CA LEU A 232 6.01 -28.05 5.86
C LEU A 232 5.82 -29.04 7.01
N VAL A 233 5.06 -28.66 8.05
CA VAL A 233 4.70 -29.58 9.14
C VAL A 233 3.94 -30.80 8.62
N ASN A 234 3.18 -30.64 7.53
CA ASN A 234 2.36 -31.69 6.93
C ASN A 234 3.09 -32.50 5.84
N VAL A 235 4.34 -32.15 5.51
CA VAL A 235 5.11 -32.83 4.46
C VAL A 235 5.88 -34.01 5.04
N ASP A 236 5.75 -35.20 4.44
CA ASP A 236 6.54 -36.36 4.85
C ASP A 236 8.00 -36.22 4.39
N TYR A 237 8.87 -35.95 5.36
CA TYR A 237 10.31 -35.87 5.16
C TYR A 237 10.90 -37.14 4.55
N LYS A 238 10.39 -38.33 4.90
CA LYS A 238 10.91 -39.60 4.37
C LYS A 238 10.63 -39.73 2.89
N GLU A 239 9.41 -39.37 2.47
CA GLU A 239 9.04 -39.35 1.07
C GLU A 239 9.86 -38.31 0.29
N LEU A 240 10.06 -37.11 0.85
CA LEU A 240 10.87 -36.07 0.24
C LEU A 240 12.32 -36.52 0.02
N VAL A 241 12.94 -37.15 1.02
CA VAL A 241 14.31 -37.67 0.93
C VAL A 241 14.40 -38.77 -0.12
N LYS A 242 13.43 -39.69 -0.16
CA LYS A 242 13.37 -40.73 -1.18
C LYS A 242 13.25 -40.14 -2.60
N ASN A 243 12.39 -39.14 -2.78
CA ASN A 243 12.21 -38.43 -4.05
C ASN A 243 13.46 -37.62 -4.45
N PHE A 244 14.21 -37.07 -3.49
CA PHE A 244 15.47 -36.39 -3.75
C PHE A 244 16.58 -37.37 -4.15
N ALA A 245 16.64 -38.53 -3.47
CA ALA A 245 17.60 -39.58 -3.75
C ALA A 245 17.37 -40.20 -5.13
N SER A 246 16.11 -40.51 -5.49
CA SER A 246 15.75 -41.14 -6.76
C SER A 246 16.15 -40.32 -8.00
N LYS A 247 16.28 -39.00 -7.88
CA LYS A 247 16.72 -38.11 -8.97
C LYS A 247 18.18 -38.28 -9.39
N ASN A 248 19.00 -39.02 -8.65
CA ASN A 248 20.41 -39.26 -9.01
C ASN A 248 20.90 -40.60 -8.46
N ALA A 249 21.40 -41.47 -9.34
CA ALA A 249 21.91 -42.79 -8.98
C ALA A 249 23.00 -42.77 -7.88
N ARG A 250 23.86 -41.75 -7.85
CA ARG A 250 24.86 -41.58 -6.78
C ARG A 250 24.23 -41.23 -5.43
N ARG A 251 23.09 -40.53 -5.43
CA ARG A 251 22.35 -40.18 -4.21
C ARG A 251 21.59 -41.38 -3.66
N ILE A 252 21.01 -42.22 -4.54
CA ILE A 252 20.34 -43.47 -4.11
C ILE A 252 21.28 -44.27 -3.22
N ALA A 253 22.52 -44.52 -3.66
CA ALA A 253 23.50 -45.29 -2.89
C ALA A 253 23.87 -44.69 -1.52
N LEU A 254 23.72 -43.37 -1.34
CA LEU A 254 24.04 -42.66 -0.10
C LEU A 254 22.85 -42.54 0.87
N PHE A 255 21.63 -42.51 0.35
CA PHE A 255 20.40 -42.27 1.12
C PHE A 255 19.51 -43.52 1.25
N SER A 256 19.92 -44.68 0.70
CA SER A 256 19.16 -45.94 0.75
C SER A 256 19.54 -46.86 1.92
N GLN A 257 20.17 -46.35 2.99
CA GLN A 257 20.44 -47.08 4.23
C GLN A 257 19.40 -46.75 5.31
#